data_AF-A0A397SJ30-F1
#
_entry.id   AF-A0A397SJ30-F1
#
_cell.length_a   1.000
_cell.length_b   1.000
_cell.length_c   1.000
_cell.angle_alpha   90.00
_cell.angle_beta   90.00
_cell.angle_gamma   90.00
#
_symmetry.space_group_name_H-M   'P 1'
#
loop_
_entity.id
_entity.type
_entity.pdbx_description
1 polymer ?
#
loop_
_entity_poly.entity_id
_entity_poly.type
_entity_poly.pdbx_seq_one_letter_code
_entity_poly.pdbx_strand_id
1 'polypeptide(L)'
;MMLSLNCLILGRASEKSFTEDIGEEYDTDDKVKIKFVDFKVSHLKEKLFRRQIIKDITSSSEYIDLWKVDGKKVNEEENNLKEFTESDIKEKLGGEKMVGKNKLKSYFIKMSEEEEENIHVFIVSTSTATGQKRYADSESVDIEFVDTKPKRKKDIPTLESLIVDLEEKIPLDRPPELYPTSNIAGRFYKRDIPISSREYVDMRLDVETTDTGRKLIDDLKNETKACYLLYAVSGAGKTRAIFDMSMNENGIYVVYVECRPSSDINRDYEPTADRNFAQLVASIGSAFGPYNDTINNSAREKAKRLIILEFTARVLYLILLKKKFPGITPRDYLLSQLNGGQECIASIRNELRLFGCDFDDLISIISSTLRHLKVIIY
;
A
#
# COMPACT_ATOMS: atom_id res chain seq x y z
N MET A 1 36.47 9.55 16.30
CA MET A 1 35.05 9.49 16.71
C MET A 1 34.84 10.64 17.68
N MET A 2 33.89 11.53 17.40
CA MET A 2 33.59 12.72 18.22
C MET A 2 32.35 12.54 19.09
N LEU A 3 31.42 11.69 18.65
CA LEU A 3 30.21 11.33 19.39
C LEU A 3 29.73 9.97 18.90
N SER A 4 29.25 9.12 19.80
CA SER A 4 28.61 7.85 19.48
C SER A 4 27.21 7.85 20.07
N LEU A 5 26.20 7.51 19.28
CA LEU A 5 24.80 7.58 19.67
C LEU A 5 24.14 6.21 19.63
N ASN A 6 23.56 5.77 20.74
CA ASN A 6 22.72 4.58 20.77
C ASN A 6 21.33 4.94 20.23
N CYS A 7 21.01 4.46 19.04
CA CYS A 7 19.78 4.77 18.33
C CYS A 7 18.74 3.69 18.59
N LEU A 8 17.60 4.11 19.14
CA LEU A 8 16.41 3.29 19.37
C LEU A 8 15.33 3.72 18.39
N ILE A 9 14.59 2.76 17.84
CA ILE A 9 13.46 3.06 16.94
C ILE A 9 12.19 2.86 17.75
N LEU A 10 11.29 3.86 17.73
CA LEU A 10 10.01 3.77 18.41
C LEU A 10 9.22 2.53 17.94
N GLY A 11 8.61 1.82 18.88
CA GLY A 11 7.89 0.57 18.61
C GLY A 11 8.80 -0.65 18.38
N ARG A 12 10.12 -0.54 18.60
CA ARG A 12 11.07 -1.66 18.55
C ARG A 12 11.69 -1.95 19.91
N ALA A 13 12.22 -3.18 20.06
CA ALA A 13 12.97 -3.63 21.23
C ALA A 13 14.28 -2.86 21.39
N SER A 14 14.79 -2.75 22.62
CA SER A 14 16.16 -2.33 22.92
C SER A 14 17.21 -3.16 22.19
N GLU A 15 16.98 -4.47 22.06
CA GLU A 15 17.85 -5.42 21.34
C GLU A 15 18.03 -5.08 19.85
N LYS A 16 17.14 -4.25 19.28
CA LYS A 16 17.22 -3.76 17.91
C LYS A 16 17.82 -2.36 17.81
N SER A 17 18.43 -1.86 18.89
CA SER A 17 19.22 -0.64 18.87
C SER A 17 20.46 -0.82 18.00
N PHE A 18 20.96 0.30 17.48
CA PHE A 18 22.22 0.34 16.77
C PHE A 18 22.98 1.59 17.14
N THR A 19 24.30 1.53 17.02
CA THR A 19 25.16 2.66 17.32
C THR A 19 25.46 3.44 16.04
N GLU A 20 25.37 4.77 16.11
CA GLU A 20 25.74 5.67 15.02
C GLU A 20 26.90 6.57 15.45
N ASP A 21 28.07 6.31 14.86
CA ASP A 21 29.28 7.10 15.12
C ASP A 21 29.36 8.35 14.24
N ILE A 22 29.70 9.46 14.88
CA ILE A 22 29.89 10.75 14.25
C ILE A 22 31.39 11.11 14.33
N GLY A 23 31.99 11.26 13.15
CA GLY A 23 33.39 11.63 12.99
C GLY A 23 33.63 13.13 13.14
N GLU A 24 34.88 13.56 12.89
CA GLU A 24 35.25 14.97 12.86
C GLU A 24 34.66 15.71 11.65
N GLU A 25 34.50 14.99 10.54
CA GLU A 25 33.90 15.47 9.29
C GLU A 25 32.78 14.52 8.83
N TYR A 26 31.81 15.07 8.10
CA TYR A 26 30.74 14.34 7.44
C TYR A 26 30.58 14.80 5.99
N ASP A 27 30.51 13.84 5.07
CA ASP A 27 30.19 14.06 3.66
C ASP A 27 28.68 13.92 3.43
N THR A 28 28.05 15.01 3.03
CA THR A 28 26.64 15.05 2.55
C THR A 28 26.50 14.39 1.18
N ASP A 29 25.26 14.08 0.77
CA ASP A 29 24.99 13.49 -0.55
C ASP A 29 25.46 14.40 -1.71
N ASP A 30 25.48 15.72 -1.50
CA ASP A 30 26.00 16.73 -2.41
C ASP A 30 27.53 16.88 -2.38
N LYS A 31 28.25 15.96 -1.70
CA LYS A 31 29.71 15.96 -1.52
C LYS A 31 30.26 17.20 -0.81
N VAL A 32 29.43 17.87 0.00
CA VAL A 32 29.87 18.95 0.89
C VAL A 32 30.36 18.36 2.20
N LYS A 33 31.57 18.75 2.61
CA LYS A 33 32.19 18.39 3.88
C LYS A 33 31.75 19.31 5.01
N ILE A 34 31.23 18.74 6.09
CA ILE A 34 30.74 19.47 7.26
C ILE A 34 31.53 19.01 8.49
N LYS A 35 32.11 19.97 9.22
CA LYS A 35 32.81 19.69 10.49
C LYS A 35 31.81 19.43 11.62
N PHE A 36 32.18 18.61 12.59
CA PHE A 36 31.33 18.28 13.74
C PHE A 36 30.77 19.51 14.48
N VAL A 37 31.56 20.59 14.61
CA VAL A 37 31.13 21.84 15.27
C VAL A 37 29.96 22.53 14.57
N ASP A 38 29.78 22.28 13.28
CA ASP A 38 28.69 22.81 12.44
C ASP A 38 27.68 21.74 12.04
N PHE A 39 27.86 20.51 12.53
CA PHE A 39 26.96 19.40 12.28
C PHE A 39 25.61 19.65 12.96
N LYS A 40 24.53 19.67 12.17
CA LYS A 40 23.16 19.92 12.62
C LYS A 40 22.40 18.61 12.80
N VAL A 41 21.28 18.69 13.53
CA VAL A 41 20.35 17.55 13.68
C VAL A 41 19.82 17.08 12.32
N SER A 42 19.61 17.98 11.35
CA SER A 42 19.24 17.62 9.96
C SER A 42 20.27 16.73 9.27
N HIS A 43 21.57 16.99 9.44
CA HIS A 43 22.61 16.11 8.88
C HIS A 43 22.64 14.75 9.58
N LEU A 44 22.28 14.68 10.87
CA LEU A 44 22.09 13.41 11.57
C LEU A 44 20.93 12.62 10.96
N LYS A 45 19.79 13.28 10.69
CA LYS A 45 18.64 12.66 10.02
C LYS A 45 19.02 12.09 8.64
N GLU A 46 19.77 12.85 7.84
CA GLU A 46 20.30 12.39 6.54
C GLU A 46 21.20 11.16 6.70
N LYS A 47 22.19 11.22 7.61
CA LYS A 47 23.11 10.11 7.91
C LYS A 47 22.35 8.85 8.37
N LEU A 48 21.39 8.99 9.26
CA LEU A 48 20.55 7.87 9.73
C LEU A 48 19.71 7.30 8.60
N PHE A 49 19.12 8.14 7.74
CA PHE A 49 18.34 7.70 6.59
C PHE A 49 19.14 6.88 5.57
N ARG A 50 20.48 6.97 5.55
CA ARG A 50 21.31 6.08 4.72
C ARG A 50 21.27 4.62 5.19
N ARG A 51 20.93 4.35 6.45
CA ARG A 51 20.81 3.00 7.01
C ARG A 51 19.54 2.33 6.50
N GLN A 52 19.65 1.10 6.01
CA GLN A 52 18.51 0.34 5.50
C GLN A 52 17.38 0.23 6.54
N ILE A 53 17.72 -0.01 7.81
CA ILE A 53 16.75 -0.11 8.91
C ILE A 53 15.88 1.15 9.09
N ILE A 54 16.37 2.31 8.65
CA ILE A 54 15.65 3.58 8.67
C ILE A 54 14.87 3.80 7.37
N LYS A 55 15.43 3.41 6.21
CA LYS A 55 14.69 3.40 4.92
C LYS A 55 13.49 2.46 4.94
N ASP A 56 13.53 1.42 5.76
CA ASP A 56 12.44 0.46 5.95
C ASP A 56 11.27 1.04 6.80
N ILE A 57 11.43 2.20 7.44
CA ILE A 57 10.40 2.81 8.31
C ILE A 57 9.96 4.22 7.87
N THR A 58 10.66 4.83 6.90
CA THR A 58 10.30 6.13 6.36
C THR A 58 10.85 6.31 4.94
N SER A 59 10.17 7.11 4.12
CA SER A 59 10.54 7.41 2.74
C SER A 59 11.47 8.62 2.59
N SER A 60 11.66 9.43 3.64
CA SER A 60 12.51 10.62 3.62
C SER A 60 13.14 10.90 4.99
N SER A 61 14.33 11.52 5.00
CA SER A 61 14.97 12.00 6.23
C SER A 61 14.20 13.14 6.90
N GLU A 62 13.34 13.86 6.16
CA GLU A 62 12.49 14.94 6.69
C GLU A 62 11.44 14.43 7.68
N TYR A 63 11.00 13.19 7.48
CA TYR A 63 9.99 12.48 8.27
C TYR A 63 10.60 11.71 9.44
N ILE A 64 11.84 12.01 9.82
CA ILE A 64 12.48 11.42 10.99
C ILE A 64 12.46 12.45 12.09
N ASP A 65 11.77 12.23 13.19
CA ASP A 65 11.94 12.99 14.41
C ASP A 65 12.90 12.29 15.37
N LEU A 66 13.80 13.07 15.96
CA LEU A 66 14.82 12.59 16.88
C LEU A 66 14.53 13.14 18.27
N TRP A 67 14.56 12.26 19.27
CA TRP A 67 14.36 12.61 20.66
C TRP A 67 15.57 12.19 21.48
N LYS A 68 16.19 13.13 22.18
CA LYS A 68 17.19 12.81 23.20
C LYS A 68 16.46 12.34 24.45
N VAL A 69 16.86 11.21 25.01
CA VAL A 69 16.24 10.67 26.24
C VAL A 69 17.30 10.38 27.31
N ASP A 70 16.84 10.14 28.54
CA ASP A 70 17.68 9.70 29.64
C ASP A 70 17.93 8.18 29.56
N GLY A 71 19.19 7.78 29.37
CA GLY A 71 19.55 6.37 29.23
C GLY A 71 19.26 5.51 30.46
N LYS A 72 19.26 6.08 31.68
CA LYS A 72 18.91 5.33 32.88
C LYS A 72 17.44 4.91 32.85
N LYS A 73 16.56 5.82 32.43
CA LYS A 73 15.12 5.56 32.29
C LYS A 73 14.83 4.59 31.15
N VAL A 74 15.60 4.65 30.07
CA VAL A 74 15.51 3.67 28.97
C VAL A 74 15.80 2.25 29.48
N ASN A 75 16.82 2.09 30.33
CA ASN A 75 17.16 0.79 30.91
C ASN A 75 16.09 0.31 31.92
N GLU A 76 15.51 1.21 32.72
CA GLU A 76 14.39 0.89 33.63
C GLU A 76 13.14 0.39 32.88
N GLU A 77 12.88 0.97 31.69
CA GLU A 77 11.71 0.69 30.87
C GLU A 77 11.98 -0.31 29.73
N GLU A 78 13.13 -1.00 29.72
CA GLU A 78 13.62 -1.80 28.59
C GLU A 78 12.57 -2.78 28.03
N ASN A 79 11.84 -3.46 28.91
CA ASN A 79 10.81 -4.44 28.56
C ASN A 79 9.55 -3.80 27.95
N ASN A 80 9.32 -2.51 28.21
CA ASN A 80 8.12 -1.78 27.81
C ASN A 80 8.35 -0.92 26.55
N LEU A 81 9.60 -0.68 26.13
CA LEU A 81 9.95 0.21 25.01
C LEU A 81 9.24 -0.13 23.68
N LYS A 82 8.87 -1.40 23.47
CA LYS A 82 8.12 -1.85 22.28
C LYS A 82 6.70 -1.27 22.21
N GLU A 83 6.11 -0.93 23.35
CA GLU A 83 4.74 -0.43 23.45
C GLU A 83 4.68 1.10 23.58
N PHE A 84 5.85 1.77 23.55
CA PHE A 84 5.93 3.21 23.75
C PHE A 84 5.32 3.98 22.58
N THR A 85 4.62 5.05 22.94
CA THR A 85 4.14 6.11 22.05
C THR A 85 5.07 7.33 22.11
N GLU A 86 4.88 8.31 21.23
CA GLU A 86 5.64 9.58 21.30
C GLU A 86 5.42 10.30 22.64
N SER A 87 4.23 10.20 23.23
CA SER A 87 3.94 10.74 24.56
C SER A 87 4.75 10.05 25.65
N ASP A 88 4.91 8.72 25.57
CA ASP A 88 5.71 7.95 26.54
C ASP A 88 7.20 8.35 26.50
N ILE A 89 7.75 8.64 25.31
CA ILE A 89 9.12 9.15 25.18
C ILE A 89 9.29 10.43 26.00
N LYS A 90 8.34 11.35 25.91
CA LYS A 90 8.38 12.62 26.64
C LYS A 90 8.16 12.44 28.14
N GLU A 91 7.09 11.73 28.51
CA GLU A 91 6.62 11.65 29.89
C GLU A 91 7.41 10.66 30.75
N LYS A 92 7.77 9.50 30.19
CA LYS A 92 8.45 8.43 30.91
C LYS A 92 9.97 8.50 30.76
N LEU A 93 10.47 8.83 29.57
CA LEU A 93 11.92 8.89 29.32
C LEU A 93 12.54 10.29 29.46
N GLY A 94 11.73 11.30 29.76
CA GLY A 94 12.19 12.69 29.84
C GLY A 94 12.65 13.24 28.49
N GLY A 95 12.04 12.78 27.40
CA GLY A 95 12.48 13.08 26.04
C GLY A 95 12.48 14.57 25.69
N GLU A 96 13.58 15.02 25.09
CA GLU A 96 13.74 16.34 24.48
C GLU A 96 13.74 16.20 22.94
N LYS A 97 12.74 16.78 22.27
CA LYS A 97 12.65 16.75 20.80
C LYS A 97 13.75 17.59 20.18
N MET A 98 14.54 16.98 19.30
CA MET A 98 15.68 17.61 18.64
C MET A 98 15.23 18.32 17.35
N VAL A 99 15.54 19.62 17.25
CA VAL A 99 15.09 20.47 16.14
C VAL A 99 16.14 20.49 15.03
N GLY A 100 15.73 20.20 13.79
CA GLY A 100 16.61 20.00 12.63
C GLY A 100 17.62 21.13 12.35
N LYS A 101 17.26 22.39 12.63
CA LYS A 101 18.13 23.56 12.40
C LYS A 101 19.21 23.76 13.47
N ASN A 102 19.05 23.13 14.63
CA ASN A 102 19.97 23.29 15.75
C ASN A 102 21.23 22.45 15.53
N LYS A 103 22.35 22.92 16.08
CA LYS A 103 23.62 22.18 16.07
C LYS A 103 23.44 20.92 16.92
N LEU A 104 23.89 19.77 16.44
CA LEU A 104 23.76 18.52 17.18
C LEU A 104 24.44 18.62 18.55
N LYS A 105 25.63 19.23 18.58
CA LYS A 105 26.39 19.48 19.81
C LYS A 105 25.54 20.17 20.88
N SER A 106 24.55 21.03 20.54
CA SER A 106 23.74 21.76 21.52
C SER A 106 22.96 20.85 22.48
N TYR A 107 22.61 19.65 22.04
CA TYR A 107 21.89 18.67 22.84
C TYR A 107 22.81 17.87 23.79
N PHE A 108 24.13 17.97 23.59
CA PHE A 108 25.15 17.15 24.24
C PHE A 108 26.29 17.98 24.85
N ILE A 109 26.11 19.29 25.09
CA ILE A 109 27.19 20.24 25.49
C ILE A 109 27.83 19.94 26.86
N LYS A 110 27.22 19.09 27.69
CA LYS A 110 27.69 18.81 29.06
C LYS A 110 27.37 17.37 29.44
N MET A 111 28.11 16.42 28.88
CA MET A 111 28.03 15.03 29.28
C MET A 111 29.29 14.64 30.04
N SER A 112 29.13 13.97 31.18
CA SER A 112 30.22 13.23 31.82
C SER A 112 30.58 11.99 30.99
N GLU A 113 31.74 11.38 31.22
CA GLU A 113 32.14 10.13 30.55
C GLU A 113 31.10 9.01 30.78
N GLU A 114 30.46 8.94 31.95
CA GLU A 114 29.36 8.00 32.23
C GLU A 114 28.06 8.31 31.47
N GLU A 115 27.84 9.59 31.11
CA GLU A 115 26.68 10.02 30.32
C GLU A 115 26.88 9.78 28.82
N GLU A 116 28.13 9.73 28.34
CA GLU A 116 28.46 9.43 26.94
C GLU A 116 28.13 7.97 26.55
N GLU A 117 28.32 7.02 27.46
CA GLU A 117 27.96 5.61 27.21
C GLU A 117 26.44 5.37 27.21
N ASN A 118 25.67 6.29 27.82
CA ASN A 118 24.22 6.19 28.00
C ASN A 118 23.42 7.17 27.11
N ILE A 119 23.99 7.62 26.00
CA ILE A 119 23.28 8.51 25.07
C ILE A 119 22.32 7.69 24.21
N HIS A 120 21.04 7.76 24.54
CA HIS A 120 19.98 7.18 23.73
C HIS A 120 19.24 8.25 22.92
N VAL A 121 19.09 7.99 21.62
CA VAL A 121 18.27 8.79 20.71
C VAL A 121 17.13 7.93 20.19
N PHE A 122 15.90 8.37 20.44
CA PHE A 122 14.71 7.77 19.85
C PHE A 122 14.44 8.34 18.46
N ILE A 123 14.27 7.44 17.51
CA ILE A 123 13.92 7.71 16.11
C ILE A 123 12.43 7.44 15.94
N VAL A 124 11.69 8.49 15.61
CA VAL A 124 10.23 8.47 15.40
C VAL A 124 9.97 8.82 13.93
N SER A 125 9.26 7.96 13.19
CA SER A 125 8.84 8.28 11.83
C SER A 125 7.58 9.13 11.88
N THR A 126 7.63 10.35 11.36
CA THR A 126 6.48 11.26 11.24
C THR A 126 6.01 11.30 9.79
N SER A 127 4.91 10.60 9.49
CA SER A 127 4.24 10.76 8.20
C SER A 127 3.70 12.19 8.09
N THR A 128 3.95 12.88 6.98
CA THR A 128 3.39 14.22 6.78
C THR A 128 1.88 14.17 6.62
N ALA A 129 1.19 14.72 7.62
CA ALA A 129 -0.14 15.27 7.48
C ALA A 129 -0.07 16.62 6.74
N THR A 130 -0.57 16.66 5.50
CA THR A 130 -1.20 17.88 4.99
C THR A 130 -2.52 18.08 5.74
N GLY A 131 -2.55 19.04 6.66
CA GLY A 131 -3.78 19.58 7.22
C GLY A 131 -3.73 19.82 8.74
N GLN A 132 -3.32 21.01 9.15
CA GLN A 132 -3.80 21.59 10.40
C GLN A 132 -5.33 21.74 10.31
N LYS A 133 -6.09 20.79 10.86
CA LYS A 133 -7.52 20.99 11.10
C LYS A 133 -7.69 21.72 12.42
N ARG A 134 -8.15 22.98 12.30
CA ARG A 134 -9.13 23.53 13.22
C ARG A 134 -10.23 22.47 13.37
N TYR A 135 -10.62 22.23 14.62
CA TYR A 135 -11.64 21.28 15.06
C TYR A 135 -12.75 21.06 14.02
N ALA A 136 -13.05 19.77 13.82
CA ALA A 136 -14.05 19.12 12.96
C ALA A 136 -13.49 18.45 11.68
N ASP A 137 -13.85 17.16 11.57
CA ASP A 137 -13.76 16.22 10.45
C ASP A 137 -12.45 15.40 10.25
N SER A 138 -12.64 14.08 10.10
CA SER A 138 -11.87 12.98 9.48
C SER A 138 -10.52 13.28 8.77
N GLU A 139 -9.42 12.58 9.10
CA GLU A 139 -9.02 11.17 8.80
C GLU A 139 -8.52 10.93 7.36
N SER A 140 -7.23 10.56 7.24
CA SER A 140 -6.71 9.70 6.17
C SER A 140 -5.38 9.08 6.63
N VAL A 141 -5.41 7.76 6.79
CA VAL A 141 -4.39 6.88 7.38
C VAL A 141 -3.77 6.07 6.24
N ASP A 142 -2.44 6.06 6.12
CA ASP A 142 -1.71 4.99 5.43
C ASP A 142 -0.61 4.50 6.38
N ILE A 143 -0.81 3.30 6.95
CA ILE A 143 0.12 2.62 7.85
C ILE A 143 0.60 1.34 7.14
N GLU A 144 1.92 1.26 6.91
CA GLU A 144 2.59 -0.03 6.73
C GLU A 144 2.81 -0.66 8.11
N PHE A 145 1.99 -1.67 8.45
CA PHE A 145 2.18 -2.48 9.65
C PHE A 145 3.26 -3.53 9.43
N VAL A 146 4.34 -3.47 10.22
CA VAL A 146 5.28 -4.57 10.42
C VAL A 146 4.72 -5.47 11.52
N ASP A 147 4.42 -6.72 11.16
CA ASP A 147 4.00 -7.81 12.05
C ASP A 147 5.08 -8.11 13.11
N THR A 148 4.87 -7.61 14.34
CA THR A 148 5.51 -8.18 15.54
C THR A 148 4.55 -8.14 16.73
N LYS A 149 3.54 -9.01 16.73
CA LYS A 149 2.91 -9.50 17.97
C LYS A 149 3.00 -11.02 18.02
N PRO A 150 3.23 -11.62 19.19
CA PRO A 150 3.12 -13.06 19.35
C PRO A 150 1.69 -13.47 18.94
N LYS A 151 1.58 -14.57 18.19
CA LYS A 151 0.32 -15.18 17.75
C LYS A 151 -0.66 -15.30 18.92
N ARG A 152 -1.52 -14.30 19.14
CA ARG A 152 -2.89 -14.59 19.53
C ARG A 152 -3.47 -15.29 18.31
N LYS A 153 -3.95 -16.53 18.47
CA LYS A 153 -4.89 -17.11 17.50
C LYS A 153 -6.07 -16.14 17.44
N LYS A 154 -6.04 -15.18 16.51
CA LYS A 154 -7.26 -14.54 16.05
C LYS A 154 -7.97 -15.65 15.29
N ASP A 155 -9.16 -16.00 15.75
CA ASP A 155 -10.01 -16.89 14.97
C ASP A 155 -10.15 -16.26 13.58
N ILE A 156 -9.85 -17.04 12.54
CA ILE A 156 -10.02 -16.61 11.16
C ILE A 156 -11.49 -16.21 11.04
N PRO A 157 -11.81 -14.95 10.67
CA PRO A 157 -13.19 -14.52 10.58
C PRO A 157 -13.93 -15.41 9.58
N THR A 158 -15.17 -15.79 9.90
CA THR A 158 -16.01 -16.42 8.89
C THR A 158 -16.25 -15.41 7.76
N LEU A 159 -16.58 -15.90 6.57
CA LEU A 159 -16.87 -15.00 5.46
C LEU A 159 -17.97 -14.00 5.82
N GLU A 160 -19.00 -14.44 6.55
CA GLU A 160 -20.11 -13.61 6.98
C GLU A 160 -19.66 -12.52 7.95
N SER A 161 -18.83 -12.85 8.93
CA SER A 161 -18.32 -11.85 9.89
C SER A 161 -17.38 -10.85 9.20
N LEU A 162 -16.57 -11.34 8.26
CA LEU A 162 -15.68 -10.50 7.46
C LEU A 162 -16.49 -9.52 6.59
N ILE A 163 -17.56 -9.98 5.94
CA ILE A 163 -18.42 -9.11 5.13
C ILE A 163 -19.03 -8.01 6.00
N VAL A 164 -19.57 -8.36 7.18
CA VAL A 164 -20.18 -7.36 8.09
C VAL A 164 -19.15 -6.32 8.53
N ASP A 165 -17.95 -6.74 8.95
CA ASP A 165 -16.88 -5.83 9.36
C ASP A 165 -16.43 -4.89 8.22
N LEU A 166 -16.32 -5.42 7.00
CA LEU A 166 -15.96 -4.61 5.84
C LEU A 166 -17.07 -3.62 5.44
N GLU A 167 -18.35 -4.00 5.58
CA GLU A 167 -19.48 -3.11 5.30
C GLU A 167 -19.52 -1.89 6.23
N GLU A 168 -19.17 -2.08 7.50
CA GLU A 168 -19.14 -0.99 8.49
C GLU A 168 -17.99 -0.02 8.22
N LYS A 169 -16.85 -0.53 7.75
CA LYS A 169 -15.61 0.26 7.59
C LYS A 169 -15.45 0.90 6.22
N ILE A 170 -16.01 0.31 5.17
CA ILE A 170 -15.66 0.67 3.79
C ILE A 170 -16.83 1.41 3.14
N PRO A 171 -16.70 2.73 2.87
CA PRO A 171 -17.73 3.48 2.20
C PRO A 171 -17.80 3.05 0.72
N LEU A 172 -18.90 2.41 0.35
CA LEU A 172 -19.17 2.02 -1.04
C LEU A 172 -20.07 3.03 -1.73
N ASP A 173 -19.62 3.60 -2.84
CA ASP A 173 -20.44 4.45 -3.68
C ASP A 173 -21.22 3.64 -4.73
N ARG A 174 -22.31 4.24 -5.22
CA ARG A 174 -23.08 3.66 -6.31
C ARG A 174 -22.19 3.60 -7.56
N PRO A 175 -22.27 2.52 -8.36
CA PRO A 175 -21.57 2.46 -9.62
C PRO A 175 -21.80 3.71 -10.47
N PRO A 176 -20.73 4.24 -11.08
CA PRO A 176 -20.86 5.41 -11.92
C PRO A 176 -21.63 5.10 -13.20
N GLU A 177 -22.30 6.12 -13.75
CA GLU A 177 -22.86 6.02 -15.09
C GLU A 177 -21.78 5.88 -16.15
N LEU A 178 -22.16 5.33 -17.31
CA LEU A 178 -21.30 5.25 -18.48
C LEU A 178 -21.24 6.63 -19.17
N TYR A 179 -20.08 7.30 -19.09
CA TYR A 179 -19.83 8.66 -19.62
C TYR A 179 -20.62 9.81 -18.98
N PRO A 180 -20.51 10.07 -17.68
CA PRO A 180 -20.97 11.34 -17.14
C PRO A 180 -20.02 12.46 -17.58
N THR A 181 -20.43 13.68 -17.30
CA THR A 181 -19.76 14.93 -17.69
C THR A 181 -18.27 15.00 -17.30
N SER A 182 -17.84 14.22 -16.31
CA SER A 182 -16.44 14.05 -15.90
C SER A 182 -15.80 12.74 -16.42
N ASN A 183 -15.48 12.64 -17.71
CA ASN A 183 -14.43 11.74 -18.28
C ASN A 183 -14.28 10.28 -17.78
N ILE A 184 -15.34 9.58 -17.35
CA ILE A 184 -15.21 8.28 -16.66
C ILE A 184 -14.58 7.16 -17.48
N ALA A 185 -14.68 7.20 -18.81
CA ALA A 185 -14.07 6.18 -19.66
C ALA A 185 -12.57 6.39 -19.90
N GLY A 186 -11.97 7.49 -19.40
CA GLY A 186 -10.57 7.84 -19.64
C GLY A 186 -10.20 7.66 -21.13
N ARG A 187 -9.17 6.85 -21.39
CA ARG A 187 -8.69 6.48 -22.72
C ARG A 187 -9.65 5.68 -23.61
N PHE A 188 -10.73 5.13 -23.07
CA PHE A 188 -11.77 4.46 -23.86
C PHE A 188 -12.73 5.46 -24.52
N TYR A 189 -12.57 6.76 -24.26
CA TYR A 189 -13.26 7.81 -25.00
C TYR A 189 -12.61 8.01 -26.38
N LYS A 190 -13.40 7.88 -27.44
CA LYS A 190 -12.93 7.87 -28.84
C LYS A 190 -12.04 9.06 -29.25
N ARG A 191 -12.26 10.23 -28.65
CA ARG A 191 -11.51 11.46 -28.96
C ARG A 191 -10.02 11.35 -28.58
N ASP A 192 -9.69 10.48 -27.64
CA ASP A 192 -8.36 10.32 -27.05
C ASP A 192 -7.60 9.11 -27.66
N ILE A 193 -8.24 8.38 -28.57
CA ILE A 193 -7.64 7.28 -29.35
C ILE A 193 -7.26 7.84 -30.73
N PRO A 194 -6.00 7.70 -31.20
CA PRO A 194 -5.64 8.13 -32.54
C PRO A 194 -6.57 7.45 -33.55
N ILE A 195 -7.25 8.24 -34.37
CA ILE A 195 -8.17 7.76 -35.41
C ILE A 195 -7.33 7.06 -36.48
N SER A 196 -7.00 5.80 -36.27
CA SER A 196 -6.55 4.93 -37.34
C SER A 196 -7.81 4.42 -38.03
N SER A 197 -8.03 4.88 -39.27
CA SER A 197 -8.86 4.39 -40.39
C SER A 197 -10.19 3.63 -40.15
N ARG A 198 -10.97 3.46 -41.23
CA ARG A 198 -12.24 2.71 -41.26
C ARG A 198 -12.12 1.20 -40.93
N GLU A 199 -10.91 0.70 -40.65
CA GLU A 199 -10.61 -0.73 -40.44
C GLU A 199 -10.50 -1.13 -38.96
N TYR A 200 -10.67 -0.18 -38.02
CA TYR A 200 -10.46 -0.43 -36.59
C TYR A 200 -11.78 -0.60 -35.81
N VAL A 201 -11.75 -1.49 -34.82
CA VAL A 201 -12.91 -1.78 -33.96
C VAL A 201 -13.25 -0.55 -33.11
N ASP A 202 -14.56 -0.25 -32.99
CA ASP A 202 -15.06 0.81 -32.12
C ASP A 202 -14.76 0.51 -30.65
N MET A 203 -13.90 1.31 -30.02
CA MET A 203 -13.48 1.13 -28.64
C MET A 203 -14.39 1.83 -27.60
N ARG A 204 -15.42 2.58 -28.03
CA ARG A 204 -16.35 3.26 -27.11
C ARG A 204 -17.23 2.25 -26.41
N LEU A 205 -17.00 2.00 -25.12
CA LEU A 205 -17.90 1.20 -24.29
C LEU A 205 -19.36 1.64 -24.52
N ASP A 206 -20.16 0.81 -25.17
CA ASP A 206 -21.57 1.05 -25.43
C ASP A 206 -22.33 -0.24 -25.12
N VAL A 207 -23.65 -0.20 -25.26
CA VAL A 207 -24.51 -1.34 -24.92
C VAL A 207 -24.43 -2.43 -26.01
N GLU A 208 -24.10 -2.06 -27.25
CA GLU A 208 -24.06 -3.00 -28.36
C GLU A 208 -22.81 -3.88 -28.29
N THR A 209 -23.05 -5.19 -28.17
CA THR A 209 -22.00 -6.19 -28.04
C THR A 209 -21.51 -6.63 -29.41
N THR A 210 -20.20 -6.56 -29.65
CA THR A 210 -19.60 -7.10 -30.88
C THR A 210 -19.86 -8.60 -31.01
N ASP A 211 -19.83 -9.14 -32.23
CA ASP A 211 -19.93 -10.59 -32.47
C ASP A 211 -18.89 -11.38 -31.67
N THR A 212 -17.67 -10.83 -31.54
CA THR A 212 -16.60 -11.44 -30.74
C THR A 212 -16.94 -11.41 -29.25
N GLY A 213 -17.47 -10.31 -28.72
CA GLY A 213 -17.94 -10.23 -27.34
C GLY A 213 -19.04 -11.25 -27.05
N ARG A 214 -20.04 -11.38 -27.93
CA ARG A 214 -21.11 -12.39 -27.80
C ARG A 214 -20.56 -13.82 -27.79
N LYS A 215 -19.67 -14.12 -28.73
CA LYS A 215 -19.01 -15.43 -28.77
C LYS A 215 -18.22 -15.73 -27.49
N LEU A 216 -17.49 -14.75 -26.94
CA LEU A 216 -16.77 -14.93 -25.68
C LEU A 216 -17.71 -15.20 -24.50
N ILE A 217 -18.87 -14.53 -24.44
CA ILE A 217 -19.89 -14.83 -23.42
C ILE A 217 -20.31 -16.30 -23.54
N ASP A 218 -20.68 -16.76 -24.74
CA ASP A 218 -21.13 -18.14 -24.97
C ASP A 218 -20.04 -19.16 -24.62
N ASP A 219 -18.80 -18.88 -25.02
CA ASP A 219 -17.64 -19.75 -24.79
C ASP A 219 -17.24 -19.81 -23.30
N LEU A 220 -17.43 -18.74 -22.52
CA LEU A 220 -16.92 -18.63 -21.14
C LEU A 220 -17.97 -18.81 -20.05
N LYS A 221 -19.27 -18.64 -20.32
CA LYS A 221 -20.33 -18.61 -19.30
C LYS A 221 -20.42 -19.86 -18.42
N ASN A 222 -20.02 -21.03 -18.94
CA ASN A 222 -20.02 -22.30 -18.22
C ASN A 222 -18.64 -22.99 -18.21
N GLU A 223 -17.59 -22.25 -18.55
CA GLU A 223 -16.28 -22.83 -18.73
C GLU A 223 -15.56 -23.02 -17.37
N THR A 224 -14.78 -24.10 -17.28
CA THR A 224 -14.04 -24.51 -16.09
C THR A 224 -12.53 -24.51 -16.30
N LYS A 225 -12.05 -24.33 -17.54
CA LYS A 225 -10.63 -24.18 -17.85
C LYS A 225 -10.01 -22.99 -17.12
N ALA A 226 -8.77 -23.18 -16.70
CA ALA A 226 -8.07 -22.25 -15.81
C ALA A 226 -7.48 -21.01 -16.49
N CYS A 227 -7.22 -21.03 -17.81
CA CYS A 227 -6.53 -19.93 -18.49
C CYS A 227 -6.90 -19.82 -19.97
N TYR A 228 -7.11 -18.58 -20.41
CA TYR A 228 -7.43 -18.20 -21.79
C TYR A 228 -6.48 -17.11 -22.28
N LEU A 229 -6.02 -17.24 -23.52
CA LEU A 229 -5.21 -16.22 -24.20
C LEU A 229 -5.94 -15.75 -25.45
N LEU A 230 -6.32 -14.46 -25.49
CA LEU A 230 -6.84 -13.83 -26.69
C LEU A 230 -5.68 -13.33 -27.55
N TYR A 231 -5.33 -14.11 -28.57
CA TYR A 231 -4.24 -13.78 -29.50
C TYR A 231 -4.79 -13.22 -30.82
N ALA A 232 -4.39 -12.00 -31.19
CA ALA A 232 -4.78 -11.35 -32.45
C ALA A 232 -3.85 -10.15 -32.75
N VAL A 233 -3.90 -9.65 -34.00
CA VAL A 233 -3.15 -8.45 -34.44
C VAL A 233 -3.53 -7.20 -33.63
N SER A 234 -2.65 -6.20 -33.61
CA SER A 234 -2.94 -4.91 -32.96
C SER A 234 -4.16 -4.25 -33.59
N GLY A 235 -5.01 -3.59 -32.79
CA GLY A 235 -6.25 -2.97 -33.28
C GLY A 235 -7.42 -3.93 -33.53
N ALA A 236 -7.22 -5.26 -33.45
CA ALA A 236 -8.27 -6.26 -33.68
C ALA A 236 -9.41 -6.31 -32.65
N GLY A 237 -9.48 -5.36 -31.70
CA GLY A 237 -10.57 -5.30 -30.71
C GLY A 237 -10.47 -6.30 -29.55
N LYS A 238 -9.28 -6.85 -29.23
CA LYS A 238 -9.11 -7.78 -28.10
C LYS A 238 -9.65 -7.24 -26.78
N THR A 239 -9.17 -6.06 -26.38
CA THR A 239 -9.63 -5.38 -25.16
C THR A 239 -11.11 -5.05 -25.24
N ARG A 240 -11.57 -4.61 -26.43
CA ARG A 240 -12.99 -4.32 -26.65
C ARG A 240 -13.88 -5.54 -26.41
N ALA A 241 -13.49 -6.70 -26.91
CA ALA A 241 -14.25 -7.93 -26.75
C ALA A 241 -14.37 -8.37 -25.27
N ILE A 242 -13.32 -8.17 -24.46
CA ILE A 242 -13.37 -8.44 -23.01
C ILE A 242 -14.35 -7.48 -22.32
N PHE A 243 -14.36 -6.20 -22.71
CA PHE A 243 -15.25 -5.22 -22.09
C PHE A 243 -16.70 -5.44 -22.53
N ASP A 244 -16.94 -5.76 -23.81
CA ASP A 244 -18.24 -6.15 -24.34
C ASP A 244 -18.87 -7.30 -23.54
N MET A 245 -18.06 -8.29 -23.16
CA MET A 245 -18.49 -9.42 -22.35
C MET A 245 -19.07 -8.98 -21.00
N SER A 246 -18.55 -7.89 -20.40
CA SER A 246 -19.08 -7.34 -19.15
C SER A 246 -20.14 -6.25 -19.37
N MET A 247 -20.12 -5.54 -20.50
CA MET A 247 -21.08 -4.47 -20.80
C MET A 247 -22.47 -5.01 -21.19
N ASN A 248 -22.56 -6.28 -21.61
CA ASN A 248 -23.81 -6.94 -21.99
C ASN A 248 -24.71 -7.24 -20.78
N GLU A 249 -26.03 -7.16 -20.97
CA GLU A 249 -27.05 -7.48 -19.93
C GLU A 249 -26.92 -8.93 -19.40
N ASN A 250 -26.60 -9.89 -20.27
CA ASN A 250 -26.33 -11.29 -19.95
C ASN A 250 -24.83 -11.58 -19.78
N GLY A 251 -24.04 -10.53 -19.53
CA GLY A 251 -22.59 -10.56 -19.48
C GLY A 251 -22.01 -11.33 -18.29
N ILE A 252 -20.69 -11.30 -18.20
CA ILE A 252 -19.90 -11.97 -17.16
C ILE A 252 -19.23 -10.91 -16.28
N TYR A 253 -19.32 -11.09 -14.96
CA TYR A 253 -18.57 -10.26 -14.01
C TYR A 253 -17.08 -10.51 -14.20
N VAL A 254 -16.35 -9.46 -14.58
CA VAL A 254 -14.90 -9.52 -14.81
C VAL A 254 -14.19 -8.76 -13.73
N VAL A 255 -13.21 -9.41 -13.10
CA VAL A 255 -12.17 -8.72 -12.35
C VAL A 255 -11.16 -8.17 -13.36
N TYR A 256 -11.20 -6.86 -13.60
CA TYR A 256 -10.30 -6.20 -14.54
C TYR A 256 -9.03 -5.77 -13.80
N VAL A 257 -7.87 -6.01 -14.42
CA VAL A 257 -6.57 -5.58 -13.90
C VAL A 257 -5.81 -4.93 -15.05
N GLU A 258 -5.39 -3.68 -14.87
CA GLU A 258 -4.50 -3.03 -15.82
C GLU A 258 -3.04 -3.31 -15.47
N CYS A 259 -2.39 -4.15 -16.27
CA CYS A 259 -1.01 -4.54 -16.05
C CYS A 259 0.02 -3.50 -16.55
N ARG A 260 -0.07 -2.24 -16.09
CA ARG A 260 0.83 -1.16 -16.51
C ARG A 260 1.75 -0.71 -15.36
N PRO A 261 3.08 -0.57 -15.57
CA PRO A 261 4.00 -0.01 -14.57
C PRO A 261 3.78 1.49 -14.37
N SER A 262 4.08 2.01 -13.17
CA SER A 262 3.86 3.40 -12.75
C SER A 262 4.80 4.46 -13.38
N SER A 263 5.47 4.16 -14.49
CA SER A 263 6.58 5.00 -15.00
C SER A 263 6.16 6.34 -15.63
N ASP A 264 4.86 6.63 -15.75
CA ASP A 264 4.35 7.84 -16.40
C ASP A 264 3.74 8.82 -15.37
N ILE A 265 4.58 9.73 -14.86
CA ILE A 265 4.28 10.77 -13.85
C ILE A 265 3.07 11.67 -14.22
N ASN A 266 2.70 11.73 -15.51
CA ASN A 266 1.61 12.59 -15.99
C ASN A 266 0.22 11.94 -15.93
N ARG A 267 0.07 10.70 -15.43
CA ARG A 267 -1.18 9.93 -15.53
C ARG A 267 -1.73 9.39 -14.21
N ASP A 268 -1.20 9.82 -13.07
CA ASP A 268 -1.80 9.51 -11.76
C ASP A 268 -3.26 10.00 -11.64
N TYR A 269 -3.69 10.90 -12.53
CA TYR A 269 -5.07 11.39 -12.66
C TYR A 269 -5.91 10.69 -13.74
N GLU A 270 -5.39 9.66 -14.42
CA GLU A 270 -6.16 8.90 -15.41
C GLU A 270 -7.15 7.98 -14.67
N PRO A 271 -8.48 8.17 -14.83
CA PRO A 271 -9.48 7.45 -14.01
C PRO A 271 -9.35 5.93 -14.11
N THR A 272 -8.96 5.44 -15.28
CA THR A 272 -8.89 4.00 -15.60
C THR A 272 -7.60 3.32 -15.16
N ALA A 273 -6.63 4.06 -14.59
CA ALA A 273 -5.35 3.51 -14.17
C ALA A 273 -5.50 2.63 -12.91
N ASP A 274 -4.99 1.40 -12.99
CA ASP A 274 -5.01 0.46 -11.86
C ASP A 274 -3.83 0.71 -10.89
N ARG A 275 -4.04 1.66 -9.97
CA ARG A 275 -3.05 2.00 -8.93
C ARG A 275 -2.75 0.81 -8.01
N ASN A 276 -3.73 -0.06 -7.76
CA ASN A 276 -3.56 -1.21 -6.89
C ASN A 276 -2.61 -2.24 -7.50
N PHE A 277 -2.72 -2.50 -8.80
CA PHE A 277 -1.78 -3.36 -9.52
C PHE A 277 -0.36 -2.79 -9.53
N ALA A 278 -0.21 -1.48 -9.78
CA ALA A 278 1.10 -0.84 -9.72
C ALA A 278 1.77 -0.98 -8.34
N GLN A 279 1.01 -0.78 -7.26
CA GLN A 279 1.47 -1.01 -5.89
C GLN A 279 1.80 -2.49 -5.61
N LEU A 280 1.00 -3.43 -6.15
CA LEU A 280 1.28 -4.86 -6.06
C LEU A 280 2.62 -5.19 -6.71
N VAL A 281 2.87 -4.69 -7.93
CA VAL A 281 4.14 -4.91 -8.64
C VAL A 281 5.31 -4.33 -7.86
N ALA A 282 5.18 -3.12 -7.32
CA ALA A 282 6.22 -2.51 -6.48
C ALA A 282 6.49 -3.33 -5.21
N SER A 283 5.43 -3.81 -4.54
CA SER A 283 5.52 -4.64 -3.34
C SER A 283 6.16 -6.01 -3.60
N ILE A 284 5.90 -6.58 -4.78
CA ILE A 284 6.56 -7.82 -5.22
C ILE A 284 8.03 -7.51 -5.52
N GLY A 285 8.31 -6.47 -6.31
CA GLY A 285 9.66 -6.07 -6.69
C GLY A 285 10.58 -5.82 -5.49
N SER A 286 10.09 -5.16 -4.43
CA SER A 286 10.85 -4.92 -3.20
C SER A 286 11.16 -6.20 -2.40
N ALA A 287 10.41 -7.29 -2.62
CA ALA A 287 10.69 -8.58 -2.00
C ALA A 287 11.84 -9.34 -2.67
N PHE A 288 12.14 -9.04 -3.95
CA PHE A 288 13.22 -9.70 -4.68
C PHE A 288 14.54 -8.94 -4.49
N GLY A 289 15.55 -9.64 -3.98
CA GLY A 289 16.91 -9.12 -3.79
C GLY A 289 17.89 -9.55 -4.89
N PRO A 290 19.21 -9.33 -4.69
CA PRO A 290 20.25 -9.88 -5.56
C PRO A 290 20.11 -11.40 -5.68
N TYR A 291 20.55 -11.98 -6.81
CA TYR A 291 20.33 -13.40 -7.14
C TYR A 291 20.83 -14.35 -6.04
N ASN A 292 19.91 -14.82 -5.20
CA ASN A 292 20.13 -15.76 -4.10
C ASN A 292 18.89 -16.64 -3.98
N ASP A 293 19.04 -17.95 -4.18
CA ASP A 293 17.92 -18.90 -4.30
C ASP A 293 17.03 -18.97 -3.06
N THR A 294 17.60 -18.84 -1.85
CA THR A 294 16.82 -18.84 -0.60
C THR A 294 15.98 -17.56 -0.45
N ILE A 295 16.57 -16.40 -0.76
CA ILE A 295 15.88 -15.11 -0.77
C ILE A 295 14.78 -15.13 -1.84
N ASN A 296 15.08 -15.66 -3.03
CA ASN A 296 14.14 -15.75 -4.13
C ASN A 296 12.96 -16.69 -3.85
N ASN A 297 13.16 -17.78 -3.10
CA ASN A 297 12.06 -18.66 -2.68
C ASN A 297 11.14 -17.98 -1.66
N SER A 298 11.70 -17.29 -0.66
CA SER A 298 10.90 -16.50 0.28
C SER A 298 10.14 -15.36 -0.43
N ALA A 299 10.80 -14.70 -1.38
CA ALA A 299 10.19 -13.67 -2.22
C ALA A 299 9.03 -14.21 -3.08
N ARG A 300 9.17 -15.43 -3.63
CA ARG A 300 8.10 -16.11 -4.38
C ARG A 300 6.87 -16.40 -3.51
N GLU A 301 7.06 -16.90 -2.30
CA GLU A 301 5.94 -17.15 -1.38
C GLU A 301 5.27 -15.85 -0.95
N LYS A 302 6.06 -14.80 -0.67
CA LYS A 302 5.52 -13.46 -0.41
C LYS A 302 4.75 -12.92 -1.62
N ALA A 303 5.25 -13.10 -2.84
CA ALA A 303 4.58 -12.68 -4.06
C ALA A 303 3.24 -13.41 -4.26
N LYS A 304 3.20 -14.73 -4.05
CA LYS A 304 1.94 -15.51 -4.08
C LYS A 304 0.91 -14.97 -3.10
N ARG A 305 1.34 -14.70 -1.85
CA ARG A 305 0.48 -14.11 -0.81
C ARG A 305 -0.05 -12.73 -1.21
N LEU A 306 0.79 -11.87 -1.76
CA LEU A 306 0.38 -10.54 -2.20
C LEU A 306 -0.60 -10.59 -3.39
N ILE A 307 -0.37 -11.50 -4.34
CA ILE A 307 -1.26 -11.71 -5.49
C ILE A 307 -2.62 -12.21 -5.02
N ILE A 308 -2.67 -13.27 -4.21
CA ILE A 308 -3.95 -13.82 -3.76
C ILE A 308 -4.72 -12.80 -2.92
N LEU A 309 -4.04 -12.03 -2.07
CA LEU A 309 -4.63 -10.95 -1.29
C LEU A 309 -5.32 -9.90 -2.18
N GLU A 310 -4.65 -9.46 -3.25
CA GLU A 310 -5.20 -8.48 -4.20
C GLU A 310 -6.47 -9.01 -4.87
N PHE A 311 -6.44 -10.24 -5.37
CA PHE A 311 -7.60 -10.85 -6.02
C PHE A 311 -8.74 -11.13 -5.04
N THR A 312 -8.45 -11.55 -3.81
CA THR A 312 -9.46 -11.70 -2.75
C THR A 312 -10.16 -10.38 -2.47
N ALA A 313 -9.41 -9.27 -2.38
CA ALA A 313 -9.99 -7.94 -2.16
C ALA A 313 -10.93 -7.52 -3.30
N ARG A 314 -10.55 -7.77 -4.57
CA ARG A 314 -11.39 -7.47 -5.74
C ARG A 314 -12.69 -8.30 -5.75
N VAL A 315 -12.61 -9.58 -5.40
CA VAL A 315 -13.79 -10.44 -5.36
C VAL A 315 -14.71 -10.06 -4.19
N LEU A 316 -14.17 -9.70 -3.03
CA LEU A 316 -14.95 -9.17 -1.90
C LEU A 316 -15.61 -7.84 -2.24
N TYR A 317 -14.94 -6.96 -3.00
CA TYR A 317 -15.53 -5.72 -3.48
C TYR A 317 -16.82 -5.95 -4.27
N LEU A 318 -16.86 -6.97 -5.13
CA LEU A 318 -18.09 -7.36 -5.84
C LEU A 318 -19.20 -7.81 -4.88
N ILE A 319 -18.89 -8.63 -3.88
CA ILE A 319 -19.89 -9.07 -2.88
C ILE A 319 -20.48 -7.86 -2.16
N LEU A 320 -19.60 -6.98 -1.67
CA LEU A 320 -19.99 -5.78 -0.94
C LEU A 320 -20.87 -4.86 -1.79
N LEU A 321 -20.52 -4.65 -3.07
CA LEU A 321 -21.36 -3.91 -4.01
C LEU A 321 -22.73 -4.56 -4.22
N LYS A 322 -22.80 -5.88 -4.44
CA LYS A 322 -24.08 -6.59 -4.63
C LYS A 322 -24.96 -6.54 -3.39
N LYS A 323 -24.37 -6.57 -2.20
CA LYS A 323 -25.09 -6.53 -0.93
C LYS A 323 -25.65 -5.13 -0.65
N LYS A 324 -24.87 -4.08 -0.91
CA LYS A 324 -25.32 -2.69 -0.73
C LYS A 324 -26.30 -2.22 -1.79
N PHE A 325 -26.10 -2.63 -3.04
CA PHE A 325 -26.93 -2.22 -4.18
C PHE A 325 -27.55 -3.45 -4.86
N PRO A 326 -28.75 -3.89 -4.42
CA PRO A 326 -29.45 -4.98 -5.09
C PRO A 326 -29.61 -4.66 -6.59
N GLY A 327 -29.19 -5.60 -7.45
CA GLY A 327 -29.29 -5.42 -8.90
C GLY A 327 -28.03 -4.89 -9.60
N ILE A 328 -26.87 -4.79 -8.92
CA ILE A 328 -25.58 -4.60 -9.61
C ILE A 328 -25.46 -5.59 -10.77
N THR A 329 -25.21 -5.08 -11.97
CA THR A 329 -24.96 -5.83 -13.20
C THR A 329 -23.45 -6.04 -13.42
N PRO A 330 -23.04 -6.94 -14.33
CA PRO A 330 -21.64 -7.06 -14.77
C PRO A 330 -21.05 -5.74 -15.26
N ARG A 331 -21.87 -4.93 -15.96
CA ARG A 331 -21.50 -3.60 -16.45
C ARG A 331 -21.18 -2.66 -15.30
N ASP A 332 -22.06 -2.58 -14.32
CA ASP A 332 -21.89 -1.72 -13.15
C ASP A 332 -20.59 -2.07 -12.41
N TYR A 333 -20.32 -3.36 -12.22
CA TYR A 333 -19.10 -3.81 -11.57
C TYR A 333 -17.83 -3.45 -12.35
N LEU A 334 -17.84 -3.57 -13.69
CA LEU A 334 -16.72 -3.12 -14.52
C LEU A 334 -16.48 -1.61 -14.36
N LEU A 335 -17.54 -0.80 -14.44
CA LEU A 335 -17.44 0.66 -14.33
C LEU A 335 -16.99 1.10 -12.94
N SER A 336 -17.46 0.44 -11.89
CA SER A 336 -16.99 0.65 -10.52
C SER A 336 -15.49 0.41 -10.37
N GLN A 337 -14.96 -0.68 -10.93
CA GLN A 337 -13.51 -0.96 -10.90
C GLN A 337 -12.70 0.09 -11.67
N LEU A 338 -13.21 0.55 -12.81
CA LEU A 338 -12.54 1.53 -13.67
C LEU A 338 -12.59 2.96 -13.11
N ASN A 339 -13.42 3.24 -12.10
CA ASN A 339 -13.60 4.61 -11.63
C ASN A 339 -14.02 4.66 -10.16
N GLY A 340 -13.04 4.84 -9.28
CA GLY A 340 -13.22 5.01 -7.83
C GLY A 340 -13.14 3.72 -7.02
N GLY A 341 -13.53 2.57 -7.59
CA GLY A 341 -13.50 1.29 -6.89
C GLY A 341 -12.09 0.84 -6.44
N GLN A 342 -11.03 1.39 -7.03
CA GLN A 342 -9.66 1.12 -6.62
C GLN A 342 -9.40 1.51 -5.15
N GLU A 343 -10.00 2.60 -4.66
CA GLU A 343 -9.84 3.01 -3.25
C GLU A 343 -10.52 2.00 -2.31
N CYS A 344 -11.74 1.58 -2.62
CA CYS A 344 -12.44 0.53 -1.89
C CYS A 344 -11.66 -0.79 -1.87
N ILE A 345 -11.14 -1.21 -3.04
CA ILE A 345 -10.33 -2.43 -3.17
C ILE A 345 -9.06 -2.33 -2.30
N ALA A 346 -8.40 -1.16 -2.29
CA ALA A 346 -7.24 -0.91 -1.45
C ALA A 346 -7.59 -1.00 0.05
N SER A 347 -8.71 -0.42 0.48
CA SER A 347 -9.20 -0.50 1.86
C SER A 347 -9.50 -1.94 2.26
N ILE A 348 -10.20 -2.72 1.44
CA ILE A 348 -10.47 -4.15 1.71
C ILE A 348 -9.16 -4.90 1.87
N ARG A 349 -8.22 -4.67 0.96
CA ARG A 349 -6.89 -5.30 0.99
C ARG A 349 -6.14 -4.97 2.28
N ASN A 350 -6.21 -3.72 2.74
CA ASN A 350 -5.57 -3.29 3.97
C ASN A 350 -6.21 -3.93 5.21
N GLU A 351 -7.54 -4.01 5.27
CA GLU A 351 -8.24 -4.74 6.34
C GLU A 351 -7.83 -6.23 6.37
N LEU A 352 -7.82 -6.90 5.22
CA LEU A 352 -7.34 -8.28 5.11
C LEU A 352 -5.89 -8.47 5.60
N ARG A 353 -5.02 -7.46 5.41
CA ARG A 353 -3.66 -7.48 5.97
C ARG A 353 -3.68 -7.38 7.50
N LEU A 354 -4.54 -6.54 8.08
CA LEU A 354 -4.67 -6.37 9.54
C LEU A 354 -5.19 -7.63 10.27
N PHE A 355 -5.90 -8.51 9.55
CA PHE A 355 -6.25 -9.83 10.07
C PHE A 355 -5.05 -10.78 10.17
N GLY A 356 -3.95 -10.49 9.48
CA GLY A 356 -2.74 -11.31 9.50
C GLY A 356 -2.90 -12.62 8.73
N CYS A 357 -3.85 -12.71 7.80
CA CYS A 357 -4.12 -13.91 7.02
C CYS A 357 -2.87 -14.40 6.28
N ASP A 358 -2.54 -15.67 6.46
CA ASP A 358 -1.50 -16.33 5.67
C ASP A 358 -2.02 -16.74 4.28
N PHE A 359 -1.21 -17.47 3.52
CA PHE A 359 -1.60 -17.87 2.16
C PHE A 359 -2.79 -18.84 2.17
N ASP A 360 -2.82 -19.80 3.08
CA ASP A 360 -3.87 -20.81 3.14
C ASP A 360 -5.18 -20.21 3.64
N ASP A 361 -5.10 -19.25 4.58
CA ASP A 361 -6.25 -18.45 5.01
C ASP A 361 -6.87 -17.70 3.82
N LEU A 362 -6.05 -17.03 3.01
CA LEU A 362 -6.53 -16.28 1.84
C LEU A 362 -7.13 -17.20 0.77
N ILE A 363 -6.59 -18.40 0.59
CA ILE A 363 -7.16 -19.43 -0.29
C ILE A 363 -8.52 -19.90 0.24
N SER A 364 -8.67 -20.09 1.55
CA SER A 364 -9.94 -20.46 2.16
C SER A 364 -10.99 -19.35 2.02
N ILE A 365 -10.58 -18.10 2.24
CA ILE A 365 -11.45 -16.92 2.10
C ILE A 365 -11.91 -16.77 0.66
N ILE A 366 -11.00 -16.77 -0.33
CA ILE A 366 -11.39 -16.59 -1.74
C ILE A 366 -12.27 -17.74 -2.22
N SER A 367 -11.99 -18.98 -1.81
CA SER A 367 -12.83 -20.14 -2.15
C SER A 367 -14.24 -20.00 -1.58
N SER A 368 -14.36 -19.52 -0.35
CA SER A 368 -15.66 -19.27 0.29
C SER A 368 -16.39 -18.08 -0.36
N THR A 369 -15.65 -17.03 -0.70
CA THR A 369 -16.14 -15.84 -1.42
C THR A 369 -16.71 -16.22 -2.79
N LEU A 370 -16.00 -17.06 -3.55
CA LEU A 370 -16.45 -17.57 -4.85
C LEU A 370 -17.68 -18.48 -4.74
N ARG A 371 -17.75 -19.33 -3.70
CA ARG A 371 -18.96 -20.14 -3.42
C ARG A 371 -20.15 -19.25 -3.07
N HIS A 372 -19.95 -18.22 -2.26
CA HIS A 372 -20.99 -17.25 -1.92
C HIS A 372 -21.49 -16.51 -3.17
N LEU A 373 -20.57 -16.07 -4.04
CA LEU A 373 -20.92 -15.42 -5.30
C LEU A 373 -21.80 -16.29 -6.21
N LYS A 374 -21.57 -17.61 -6.25
CA LYS A 374 -22.44 -18.52 -7.02
C LYS A 374 -23.89 -18.52 -6.52
N VAL A 375 -24.14 -18.26 -5.24
CA VAL A 375 -25.49 -18.22 -4.64
C VAL A 375 -26.17 -16.88 -4.86
N ILE A 376 -25.41 -15.78 -5.01
CA ILE A 376 -25.97 -14.43 -5.16
C ILE A 376 -25.98 -13.91 -6.61
N ILE A 377 -25.31 -14.62 -7.53
CA ILE A 377 -25.29 -14.29 -8.98
C ILE A 377 -26.24 -15.20 -9.76
N TYR A 378 -26.34 -16.48 -9.39
CA TYR A 378 -27.24 -17.47 -9.97
C TYR A 378 -28.31 -17.84 -8.95
#